data_AF-A0A928LWL3-F1
#
_entry.id   AF-A0A928LWL3-F1
#
_cell.length_a   1.000
_cell.length_b   1.000
_cell.length_c   1.000
_cell.angle_alpha   90.00
_cell.angle_beta   90.00
_cell.angle_gamma   90.00
#
_symmetry.space_group_name_H-M   'P 1'
#
loop_
_entity.id
_entity.type
_entity.pdbx_description
1 polymer ?
#
loop_
_entity_poly.entity_id
_entity_poly.type
_entity_poly.pdbx_seq_one_letter_code
_entity_poly.pdbx_strand_id
1 'polypeptide(L)'
;MDMLKKIFPYSFSVKDVSALVIKIIVYVVAMVVGGLLLGLIGLISGWIPVLGAVIGWILGVIGTVIEVYCVIGIVLVILVFLKVLK
;
A
#
# COMPACT_ATOMS: atom_id res chain seq x y z
N MET A 1 14.34 13.71 5.80
CA MET A 1 13.48 12.65 6.37
C MET A 1 12.06 13.13 6.62
N ASP A 2 11.82 14.44 6.64
CA ASP A 2 10.50 15.02 6.93
C ASP A 2 9.44 14.70 5.89
N MET A 3 9.80 14.64 4.59
CA MET A 3 8.88 14.17 3.55
C MET A 3 8.50 12.69 3.71
N LEU A 4 9.46 11.81 4.01
CA LEU A 4 9.20 10.38 4.23
C LEU A 4 8.33 10.16 5.47
N LYS A 5 8.57 10.90 6.55
CA LYS A 5 7.72 10.87 7.75
C LYS A 5 6.31 11.41 7.50
N LYS A 6 6.15 12.34 6.56
CA LYS A 6 4.84 12.87 6.17
C LYS A 6 4.04 11.90 5.30
N ILE A 7 4.72 11.17 4.41
CA ILE A 7 4.09 10.20 3.49
C ILE A 7 3.88 8.84 4.18
N PHE A 8 4.78 8.44 5.09
CA PHE A 8 4.76 7.17 5.82
C PHE A 8 4.85 7.38 7.34
N PRO A 9 3.96 8.18 7.97
CA PRO A 9 4.05 8.47 9.41
C PRO A 9 3.95 7.21 10.27
N TYR A 10 3.21 6.22 9.77
CA TYR A 10 3.03 4.94 10.45
C TYR A 10 4.34 4.13 10.53
N SER A 11 5.19 4.17 9.49
CA SER A 11 6.45 3.41 9.46
C SER A 11 7.48 3.90 10.48
N PHE A 12 7.45 5.17 10.88
CA PHE A 12 8.50 5.77 11.72
C PHE A 12 8.27 5.69 13.24
N SER A 13 7.13 5.17 13.72
CA SER A 13 6.85 5.07 15.17
C SER A 13 7.15 3.71 15.80
N VAL A 14 8.02 2.88 15.21
CA VAL A 14 8.28 1.51 15.70
C VAL A 14 9.26 1.53 16.86
N LYS A 15 8.85 0.99 18.01
CA LYS A 15 9.71 0.82 19.20
C LYS A 15 10.04 -0.63 19.51
N ASP A 16 9.06 -1.52 19.36
CA ASP A 16 9.16 -2.93 19.79
C ASP A 16 8.91 -3.91 18.64
N VAL A 17 9.35 -5.16 18.80
CA VAL A 17 9.14 -6.23 17.81
C VAL A 17 7.65 -6.44 17.52
N SER A 18 6.80 -6.41 18.54
CA SER A 18 5.34 -6.50 18.36
C SER A 18 4.81 -5.37 17.50
N ALA A 19 5.32 -4.14 17.68
CA ALA A 19 4.93 -3.00 16.86
C ALA A 19 5.42 -3.13 15.42
N LEU A 20 6.60 -3.72 15.17
CA LEU A 20 7.06 -4.04 13.82
C LEU A 20 6.07 -4.99 13.14
N VAL A 21 5.77 -6.12 13.78
CA VAL A 21 4.90 -7.16 13.22
C VAL A 21 3.50 -6.62 12.93
N ILE A 22 2.90 -5.88 13.86
CA ILE A 22 1.57 -5.28 13.69
C ILE A 22 1.56 -4.35 12.46
N LYS A 23 2.59 -3.52 12.27
CA LYS A 23 2.61 -2.58 11.15
C LYS A 23 2.81 -3.26 9.80
N ILE A 24 3.65 -4.29 9.74
CA ILE A 24 3.77 -5.11 8.54
C ILE A 24 2.43 -5.74 8.20
N ILE A 25 1.72 -6.31 9.19
CA ILE A 25 0.38 -6.85 9.00
C ILE A 25 -0.58 -5.78 8.49
N VAL A 26 -0.57 -4.56 9.04
CA VAL A 26 -1.42 -3.46 8.57
C VAL A 26 -1.14 -3.13 7.10
N TYR A 27 0.12 -3.04 6.68
CA TYR A 27 0.47 -2.82 5.26
C TYR A 27 0.03 -3.97 4.36
N VAL A 28 0.19 -5.22 4.80
CA VAL A 28 -0.26 -6.41 4.06
C VAL A 28 -1.78 -6.41 3.93
N VAL A 29 -2.51 -6.11 5.01
CA VAL A 29 -3.97 -6.00 4.99
C VAL A 29 -4.41 -4.86 4.07
N ALA A 30 -3.76 -3.69 4.14
CA ALA A 30 -4.06 -2.57 3.25
C ALA A 30 -3.83 -2.92 1.77
N MET A 31 -2.78 -3.68 1.46
CA MET A 31 -2.51 -4.18 0.11
C MET A 31 -3.62 -5.14 -0.36
N VAL A 32 -4.00 -6.12 0.46
CA VAL A 32 -5.06 -7.08 0.13
C VAL A 32 -6.41 -6.38 -0.04
N VAL A 33 -6.78 -5.50 0.89
CA VAL A 33 -8.04 -4.74 0.83
C VAL A 33 -8.06 -3.81 -0.38
N GLY A 34 -6.95 -3.13 -0.68
CA GLY A 34 -6.82 -2.28 -1.86
C GLY A 34 -7.00 -3.06 -3.16
N GLY A 35 -6.29 -4.19 -3.31
CA GLY A 35 -6.43 -5.06 -4.47
C GLY A 35 -7.85 -5.62 -4.63
N LEU A 36 -8.49 -6.02 -3.52
CA LEU A 36 -9.84 -6.58 -3.54
C LEU A 36 -10.89 -5.52 -3.92
N LEU A 37 -10.76 -4.29 -3.43
CA LEU A 37 -11.63 -3.17 -3.81
C LEU A 37 -11.49 -2.81 -5.29
N LEU A 38 -10.26 -2.73 -5.81
CA LEU A 38 -10.01 -2.46 -7.22
C LEU A 38 -10.52 -3.58 -8.12
N GLY A 39 -10.33 -4.84 -7.71
CA GLY A 39 -10.87 -6.01 -8.39
C GLY A 39 -12.40 -6.00 -8.46
N LEU A 40 -13.07 -5.59 -7.37
CA LEU A 40 -14.53 -5.45 -7.33
C LEU A 40 -15.03 -4.41 -8.34
N ILE A 41 -14.36 -3.25 -8.43
CA ILE A 41 -14.71 -2.17 -9.36
C ILE A 41 -14.47 -2.61 -10.81
N GLY A 42 -13.39 -3.35 -11.07
CA GLY A 42 -13.10 -3.92 -12.39
C GLY A 42 -14.18 -4.90 -12.86
N LEU A 43 -14.69 -5.74 -11.95
CA LEU A 43 -15.74 -6.72 -12.25
C LEU A 43 -17.07 -6.05 -12.62
N ILE A 44 -17.42 -4.94 -11.96
CA ILE A 44 -18.63 -4.15 -12.25
C ILE A 44 -18.49 -3.36 -13.55
N SER A 45 -17.29 -2.85 -13.87
CA SER A 45 -17.02 -2.09 -15.10
C SER A 45 -16.94 -2.95 -16.37
N GLY A 46 -16.83 -4.28 -16.24
CA GLY A 46 -16.73 -5.20 -17.38
C GLY A 46 -17.99 -5.31 -18.25
N TRP A 47 -19.11 -4.73 -17.82
CA TRP A 47 -20.39 -4.80 -18.55
C TRP A 47 -20.43 -3.90 -19.80
N ILE A 48 -19.48 -2.97 -19.96
CA ILE A 48 -19.38 -2.08 -21.13
C ILE A 48 -17.96 -2.17 -21.70
N PRO A 49 -17.73 -2.76 -22.88
CA PRO A 49 -16.40 -3.14 -23.36
C PRO A 49 -15.43 -1.97 -23.59
N VAL A 50 -15.92 -0.80 -24.03
CA VAL A 50 -15.05 0.38 -24.30
C VAL A 50 -14.74 1.16 -23.02
N LEU A 51 -15.73 1.36 -22.15
CA LEU A 51 -15.55 2.03 -20.85
C LEU A 51 -14.73 1.18 -19.88
N GLY A 52 -14.94 -0.14 -19.89
CA GLY A 52 -14.21 -1.09 -19.05
C GLY A 52 -12.71 -1.13 -19.34
N ALA A 53 -12.29 -0.92 -20.59
CA ALA A 53 -10.88 -0.87 -20.96
C ALA A 53 -10.18 0.37 -20.37
N VAL A 54 -10.82 1.55 -20.45
CA VAL A 54 -10.25 2.81 -19.93
C VAL A 54 -10.20 2.78 -18.40
N ILE A 55 -11.30 2.36 -17.76
CA ILE A 55 -11.39 2.26 -16.30
C ILE A 55 -10.43 1.21 -15.77
N GLY A 56 -10.32 0.04 -16.45
CA GLY A 56 -9.40 -1.02 -16.08
C GLY A 56 -7.93 -0.57 -16.09
N TRP A 57 -7.53 0.22 -17.08
CA TRP A 57 -6.19 0.81 -17.12
C TRP A 57 -5.94 1.77 -15.95
N ILE A 58 -6.89 2.67 -15.66
CA ILE A 58 -6.77 3.62 -14.55
C ILE A 58 -6.68 2.88 -13.21
N LEU A 59 -7.56 1.91 -12.98
CA LEU A 59 -7.56 1.10 -11.76
C LEU A 59 -6.30 0.25 -11.63
N GLY A 60 -5.76 -0.27 -12.74
CA GLY A 60 -4.50 -1.01 -12.75
C GLY A 60 -3.31 -0.14 -12.36
N VAL A 61 -3.24 1.09 -12.87
CA VAL A 61 -2.21 2.06 -12.47
C VAL A 61 -2.35 2.42 -10.99
N ILE A 62 -3.56 2.72 -10.53
CA ILE A 62 -3.82 3.03 -9.12
C ILE A 62 -3.45 1.84 -8.22
N GLY A 63 -3.81 0.62 -8.62
CA GLY A 63 -3.46 -0.60 -7.89
C GLY A 63 -1.96 -0.78 -7.76
N THR A 64 -1.23 -0.61 -8.87
CA THR A 64 0.24 -0.67 -8.87
C THR A 64 0.82 0.38 -7.93
N VAL A 65 0.29 1.61 -7.93
CA VAL A 65 0.75 2.68 -7.02
C VAL A 65 0.49 2.32 -5.56
N ILE A 66 -0.68 1.76 -5.23
CA ILE A 66 -1.03 1.33 -3.87
C ILE A 66 -0.12 0.19 -3.40
N GLU A 67 0.14 -0.79 -4.26
CA GLU A 67 1.05 -1.90 -3.95
C GLU A 67 2.47 -1.40 -3.69
N VAL A 68 3.00 -0.57 -4.60
CA VAL A 68 4.33 0.03 -4.46
C VAL A 68 4.42 0.85 -3.17
N TYR A 69 3.39 1.65 -2.86
CA TYR A 69 3.32 2.39 -1.60
C TYR A 69 3.38 1.46 -0.39
N CYS A 70 2.60 0.37 -0.38
CA CYS A 70 2.60 -0.58 0.73
C CYS A 70 3.94 -1.30 0.89
N VAL A 71 4.57 -1.71 -0.21
CA VAL A 71 5.91 -2.33 -0.20
C VAL A 71 6.95 -1.37 0.36
N ILE A 72 6.97 -0.11 -0.09
CA ILE A 72 7.88 0.91 0.43
C ILE A 72 7.62 1.14 1.93
N GLY A 73 6.36 1.18 2.35
CA GLY A 73 5.98 1.31 3.76
C GLY A 73 6.54 0.19 4.64
N ILE A 74 6.48 -1.06 4.18
CA ILE A 74 7.05 -2.25 4.85
C ILE A 74 8.57 -2.13 4.94
N VAL A 75 9.23 -1.80 3.84
CA VAL A 75 10.70 -1.63 3.82
C VAL A 75 11.12 -0.53 4.80
N LEU A 76 10.40 0.59 4.84
CA LEU A 76 10.67 1.67 5.79
C LEU A 76 10.47 1.24 7.24
N VAL A 77 9.43 0.46 7.55
CA VAL A 77 9.21 -0.11 8.90
C VAL A 77 10.42 -0.93 9.35
N ILE A 78 10.96 -1.78 8.47
CA ILE A 78 12.12 -2.62 8.74
C ILE A 78 13.38 -1.76 8.95
N LEU A 79 13.64 -0.79 8.06
CA LEU A 79 14.81 0.08 8.15
C LEU A 79 14.81 0.96 9.41
N VAL A 80 13.64 1.46 9.81
CA VAL A 80 13.48 2.22 11.06
C VAL A 80 13.72 1.33 12.28
N PHE A 81 13.17 0.11 12.28
CA PHE A 81 13.37 -0.84 13.37
C PHE A 81 14.84 -1.25 13.53
N LEU A 82 15.55 -1.47 12.42
CA LEU A 82 16.99 -1.75 12.40
C LEU A 82 17.85 -0.52 12.76
N LYS A 83 17.24 0.64 13.05
CA LYS A 83 17.91 1.93 13.33
C LYS A 83 18.82 2.41 12.20
N VAL A 84 18.60 1.92 10.98
CA VAL A 84 19.28 2.39 9.76
C VAL A 84 18.75 3.77 9.36
N LEU A 85 17.44 4.00 9.58
CA LEU A 85 16.77 5.29 9.38
C LEU A 85 16.21 5.82 10.71
N LYS A 86 16.16 7.15 10.88
CA LYS A 86 15.73 7.84 12.11
C LYS A 86 14.50 8.73 11.93
#